data_AF-H1G031-F1
#
_entry.id   AF-H1G031-F1
#
_cell.length_a   1.000
_cell.length_b   1.000
_cell.length_c   1.000
_cell.angle_alpha   90.00
_cell.angle_beta   90.00
_cell.angle_gamma   90.00
#
_symmetry.space_group_name_H-M   'P 1'
#
loop_
_entity.id
_entity.type
_entity.pdbx_description
1 polymer ?
#
loop_
_entity_poly.entity_id
_entity_poly.type
_entity_poly.pdbx_seq_one_letter_code
_entity_poly.pdbx_strand_id
1 'polypeptide(L)' 'MSSQDKTLLLFLLGVLLFASPLVAWWTRSGAPWYLPYLLWGGIIALAWVVQWRRGRHDL' A
#
# COMPACT_ATOMS: atom_id res chain seq x y z
N MET A 1 -6.25 11.71 15.61
CA MET A 1 -6.01 11.63 14.15
C MET A 1 -7.32 11.23 13.51
N SER A 2 -7.93 12.18 12.79
CA SER A 2 -9.26 12.07 12.21
C SER A 2 -9.28 10.91 11.20
N SER A 3 -10.45 10.27 11.02
CA SER A 3 -10.59 9.14 10.09
C SER A 3 -10.19 9.51 8.65
N GLN A 4 -10.33 10.80 8.29
CA GLN A 4 -9.88 11.37 7.02
C GLN A 4 -8.36 11.29 6.79
N ASP A 5 -7.55 11.48 7.84
CA ASP A 5 -6.09 11.50 7.72
C ASP A 5 -5.56 10.15 7.24
N LYS A 6 -6.18 9.06 7.71
CA LYS A 6 -5.84 7.69 7.31
C LYS A 6 -6.20 7.38 5.86
N THR A 7 -7.35 7.85 5.40
CA THR A 7 -7.77 7.70 4.01
C THR A 7 -6.86 8.49 3.07
N LEU A 8 -6.50 9.72 3.46
CA LEU A 8 -5.55 10.53 2.71
C LEU A 8 -4.15 9.90 2.64
N LEU A 9 -3.66 9.32 3.75
CA LEU A 9 -2.40 8.58 3.77
C LEU A 9 -2.42 7.36 2.85
N LEU A 10 -3.50 6.57 2.87
CA LEU A 10 -3.67 5.42 1.98
C LEU A 10 -3.75 5.84 0.51
N PHE A 11 -4.45 6.94 0.23
CA PHE A 11 -4.55 7.51 -1.11
C PHE A 11 -3.19 8.01 -1.61
N LEU A 12 -2.46 8.78 -0.80
CA LEU A 12 -1.10 9.23 -1.13
C LEU A 12 -0.15 8.05 -1.36
N LEU A 13 -0.26 7.00 -0.54
CA LEU A 13 0.54 5.79 -0.69
C LEU A 13 0.23 5.09 -2.02
N GLY A 14 -1.04 4.99 -2.39
CA GLY A 14 -1.48 4.46 -3.69
C GLY A 14 -0.95 5.30 -4.86
N VAL A 15 -1.09 6.62 -4.81
CA VAL A 15 -0.57 7.53 -5.84
C VAL A 15 0.96 7.43 -5.94
N LEU A 16 1.68 7.32 -4.82
CA LEU A 16 3.13 7.16 -4.83
C LEU A 16 3.57 5.82 -5.44
N LEU A 17 2.81 4.75 -5.20
CA LEU A 17 3.09 3.42 -5.74
C LEU A 17 2.75 3.28 -7.23
N PHE A 18 1.72 3.99 -7.71
CA PHE A 18 1.20 3.86 -9.08
C PHE A 18 1.47 5.04 -10.01
N ALA A 19 1.84 6.22 -9.51
CA ALA A 19 2.07 7.42 -10.31
C ALA A 19 3.46 8.04 -10.14
N SER A 20 4.34 7.46 -9.31
CA SER A 20 5.70 7.97 -9.10
C SER A 20 6.75 7.20 -9.91
N PRO A 21 7.98 7.74 -10.06
CA PRO A 21 9.08 7.07 -10.78
C PRO A 21 9.49 5.71 -10.18
N LEU A 22 8.97 5.32 -9.00
CA LEU A 22 9.07 3.94 -8.51
C LEU A 22 8.44 2.92 -9.47
N VAL A 23 7.38 3.30 -10.20
CA VAL A 23 6.76 2.46 -11.23
C VAL A 23 7.77 2.07 -12.28
N ALA A 24 8.60 3.02 -12.72
CA ALA A 24 9.63 2.77 -13.73
C ALA A 24 10.67 1.76 -13.26
N TRP A 25 10.87 1.59 -11.94
CA TRP A 25 11.87 0.67 -11.40
C TRP A 25 11.42 -0.80 -11.47
N TRP A 26 10.13 -1.09 -11.30
CA TRP A 26 9.58 -2.44 -11.42
C TRP A 26 8.91 -2.72 -12.78
N THR A 27 8.65 -1.71 -13.61
CA THR A 27 8.21 -1.87 -15.02
C THR A 27 9.36 -1.86 -16.02
N ARG A 28 10.62 -1.67 -15.57
CA ARG A 28 11.79 -1.73 -16.44
C ARG A 28 11.92 -3.11 -17.10
N SER A 29 12.29 -3.12 -18.38
CA SER A 29 12.65 -4.35 -19.10
C SER A 29 13.79 -5.08 -18.37
N GLY A 30 13.50 -6.25 -17.78
CA GLY A 30 14.41 -7.03 -16.94
C GLY A 30 14.01 -7.11 -15.46
N ALA A 31 13.00 -6.35 -15.03
CA ALA A 31 12.43 -6.48 -13.69
C ALA A 31 11.63 -7.80 -13.55
N PRO A 32 11.72 -8.48 -12.38
CA PRO A 32 10.93 -9.68 -12.11
C PRO A 32 9.42 -9.46 -12.28
N TRP A 33 8.77 -10.35 -13.02
CA TRP A 33 7.33 -10.27 -13.35
C TRP A 33 6.40 -10.29 -12.13
N TYR A 34 6.87 -10.79 -10.98
CA TYR A 34 6.07 -10.90 -9.76
C TYR A 34 6.08 -9.64 -8.88
N LEU A 35 6.94 -8.65 -9.14
CA LEU A 35 7.05 -7.41 -8.37
C LEU A 35 5.72 -6.66 -8.16
N PRO A 36 4.86 -6.49 -9.19
CA PRO A 36 3.58 -5.80 -9.03
C PRO A 36 2.69 -6.51 -8.00
N TYR A 37 2.66 -7.85 -8.03
CA TYR A 37 1.85 -8.66 -7.13
C TYR A 37 2.39 -8.62 -5.70
N LEU A 38 3.71 -8.55 -5.55
CA LEU A 38 4.37 -8.46 -4.24
C LEU A 38 4.09 -7.10 -3.57
N LEU A 39 4.08 -6.01 -4.36
CA LEU A 39 3.67 -4.69 -3.89
C LEU A 39 2.20 -4.66 -3.47
N TRP A 40 1.29 -5.18 -4.30
CA TRP A 40 -0.13 -5.30 -3.96
C TRP A 40 -0.36 -6.15 -2.71
N GLY A 41 0.33 -7.30 -2.61
CA GLY A 41 0.28 -8.16 -1.44
C GLY A 41 0.74 -7.44 -0.17
N GLY A 42 1.81 -6.64 -0.26
CA GLY A 42 2.29 -5.80 0.84
C GLY A 42 1.25 -4.78 1.31
N ILE A 43 0.56 -4.10 0.39
CA ILE A 43 -0.51 -3.14 0.72
C ILE A 43 -1.66 -3.84 1.44
N ILE A 44 -2.12 -4.99 0.92
CA ILE A 44 -3.22 -5.76 1.50
C ILE A 44 -2.85 -6.27 2.91
N ALA A 45 -1.63 -6.78 3.08
CA ALA A 45 -1.13 -7.23 4.38
C ALA A 45 -1.06 -6.06 5.38
N LEU A 46 -0.58 -4.89 4.96
CA LEU A 46 -0.58 -3.69 5.79
C LEU A 46 -1.98 -3.25 6.19
N ALA A 47 -2.92 -3.23 5.23
CA ALA A 47 -4.32 -2.93 5.50
C ALA A 47 -4.93 -3.91 6.51
N TRP A 48 -4.67 -5.22 6.32
CA TRP A 48 -5.09 -6.26 7.26
C TRP A 48 -4.52 -6.02 8.66
N VAL A 49 -3.21 -5.78 8.79
CA VAL A 49 -2.56 -5.53 10.08
C VAL A 49 -3.16 -4.30 10.75
N VAL A 50 -3.39 -3.22 10.02
CA VAL A 50 -4.03 -2.00 10.55
C VAL A 50 -5.46 -2.29 11.01
N GLN A 51 -6.23 -3.05 10.23
CA GLN A 51 -7.59 -3.47 10.59
C GLN A 51 -7.59 -4.31 11.87
N TRP A 52 -6.70 -5.31 11.96
CA TRP A 52 -6.55 -6.19 13.12
C TRP A 52 -6.22 -5.38 14.37
N ARG A 53 -5.28 -4.44 14.28
CA ARG A 53 -4.88 -3.61 15.43
C ARG A 53 -5.99 -2.67 15.89
N ARG A 54 -6.88 -2.22 15.01
CA ARG A 54 -8.05 -1.40 15.39
C ARG A 54 -9.13 -2.20 16.10
N GLY A 55 -9.39 -3.45 15.67
CA GLY A 55 -10.38 -4.32 16.32
C GLY A 55 -10.06 -4.71 17.77
N ARG A 56 -8.86 -4.40 18.27
CA ARG A 56 -8.48 -4.61 19.68
C ARG A 56 -8.78 -3.43 20.60
N HIS A 57 -9.22 -2.27 20.07
CA HIS A 57 -9.57 -1.11 20.88
C HIS A 57 -11.08 -0.98 21.17
N ASP A 58 -11.92 -1.86 20.61
CA ASP A 58 -13.37 -1.83 20.76
C ASP A 58 -13.93 -3.02 21.59
N LEU A 59 -13.07 -3.72 22.35
CA LEU A 59 -13.44 -4.79 23.30
C LEU A 59 -12.95 -4.42 24.70
#